data_AF-A0A699UQ02-F1
#
_entry.id   AF-A0A699UQ02-F1
#
_cell.length_a   1.000
_cell.length_b   1.000
_cell.length_c   1.000
_cell.angle_alpha   90.00
_cell.angle_beta   90.00
_cell.angle_gamma   90.00
#
_symmetry.space_group_name_H-M   'P 1'
#
loop_
_entity.id
_entity.type
_entity.pdbx_description
1 polymer ?
#
loop_
_entity_poly.entity_id
_entity_poly.type
_entity_poly.pdbx_seq_one_letter_code
_entity_poly.pdbx_strand_id
1 'polypeptide(L)'
;KKGLGCVLMQHGKVIAYASRQLKPYEVNYPTHDLELAVVVFALKIWRHYLYGESCDVFTDHKSLKYIFTQRELNMRQRRWLELLKYYDTNIQYHPGKANVVADALSRKSGMIAGIKVEEEIIRDLEQLDIELYVRGQHGYWASLRVKPDLISQIKEA
;
A
#
# COMPACT_ATOMS: atom_id res chain seq x y z
N LYS A 1 -10.50 10.75 1.39
CA LYS A 1 -9.26 9.94 1.48
C LYS A 1 -8.08 10.79 1.00
N LYS A 2 -6.90 10.67 1.62
CA LYS A 2 -5.69 11.45 1.23
C LYS A 2 -4.58 10.57 0.62
N GLY A 3 -4.75 9.26 0.69
CA GLY A 3 -3.90 8.26 0.04
C GLY A 3 -4.71 7.02 -0.33
N LEU A 4 -4.04 6.09 -0.99
CA LEU A 4 -4.48 4.71 -1.16
C LEU A 4 -3.76 3.86 -0.13
N GLY A 5 -4.46 2.97 0.53
CA GLY A 5 -3.91 2.03 1.50
C GLY A 5 -4.51 0.64 1.28
N CYS A 6 -3.66 -0.37 1.29
CA CYS A 6 -4.07 -1.77 1.16
C CYS A 6 -3.14 -2.69 1.98
N VAL A 7 -3.66 -3.88 2.27
CA VAL A 7 -2.98 -4.91 3.05
C VAL A 7 -3.13 -6.24 2.31
N LEU A 8 -2.05 -7.00 2.22
CA LEU A 8 -2.07 -8.36 1.69
C LEU A 8 -2.02 -9.34 2.85
N MET A 9 -2.95 -10.29 2.85
CA MET A 9 -3.08 -11.29 3.91
C MET A 9 -3.04 -12.70 3.32
N GLN A 10 -2.43 -13.62 4.06
CA GLN A 10 -2.40 -15.04 3.74
C GLN A 10 -2.65 -15.83 5.03
N HIS A 11 -3.58 -16.80 5.00
CA HIS A 11 -3.94 -17.62 6.17
C HIS A 11 -4.25 -16.80 7.43
N GLY A 12 -4.96 -15.67 7.28
CA GLY A 12 -5.33 -14.77 8.38
C GLY A 12 -4.18 -13.91 8.93
N LYS A 13 -2.97 -14.02 8.37
CA LYS A 13 -1.80 -13.21 8.76
C LYS A 13 -1.49 -12.17 7.71
N VAL A 14 -1.05 -10.99 8.14
CA VAL A 14 -0.58 -9.96 7.21
C VAL A 14 0.80 -10.34 6.69
N ILE A 15 0.98 -10.29 5.37
CA ILE A 15 2.27 -10.56 4.71
C ILE A 15 2.86 -9.30 4.06
N ALA A 16 2.04 -8.29 3.74
CA ALA A 16 2.52 -7.01 3.25
C ALA A 16 1.54 -5.87 3.51
N TYR A 17 2.09 -4.66 3.70
CA TYR A 17 1.36 -3.40 3.75
C TYR A 17 1.82 -2.53 2.58
N ALA A 18 0.89 -1.81 1.96
CA ALA A 18 1.23 -0.84 0.92
C ALA A 18 0.37 0.41 1.04
N SER A 19 1.00 1.56 0.90
CA SER A 19 0.29 2.84 0.83
C SER A 19 1.01 3.80 -0.09
N ARG A 20 0.25 4.75 -0.65
CA ARG A 20 0.81 5.89 -1.37
C ARG A 20 -0.10 7.09 -1.28
N GLN A 21 0.48 8.28 -1.40
CA GLN A 21 -0.30 9.50 -1.53
C GLN A 21 -1.05 9.53 -2.87
N LEU A 22 -2.22 10.18 -2.87
CA LEU A 22 -2.93 10.48 -4.10
C LEU A 22 -2.10 11.44 -4.94
N LYS A 23 -2.00 11.16 -6.24
CA LYS A 23 -1.40 12.09 -7.19
C LYS A 23 -2.32 13.31 -7.36
N PRO A 24 -1.81 14.48 -7.75
CA PRO A 24 -2.61 15.71 -7.86
C PRO A 24 -3.91 15.53 -8.67
N TYR A 25 -3.86 14.75 -9.75
CA TYR A 25 -5.04 14.48 -10.57
C TYR A 25 -6.01 13.43 -9.98
N GLU A 26 -5.53 12.55 -9.11
CA GLU A 26 -6.37 11.54 -8.42
C GLU A 26 -7.16 12.16 -7.28
N VAL A 27 -6.72 13.30 -6.73
CA VAL A 27 -7.45 14.04 -5.69
C VAL A 27 -8.86 14.42 -6.15
N ASN A 28 -9.03 14.65 -7.46
CA ASN A 28 -10.31 15.02 -8.06
C ASN A 28 -11.16 13.82 -8.45
N TYR A 29 -10.73 12.58 -8.17
CA TYR A 29 -11.51 11.40 -8.50
C TYR A 29 -12.70 11.27 -7.55
N PRO A 30 -13.88 10.87 -8.06
CA PRO A 30 -14.99 10.52 -7.18
C PRO A 30 -14.60 9.33 -6.30
N THR A 31 -15.20 9.23 -5.12
CA THR A 31 -14.88 8.17 -4.13
C THR A 31 -14.87 6.78 -4.77
N HIS A 32 -15.88 6.45 -5.58
CA HIS A 32 -15.95 5.17 -6.28
C HIS A 32 -14.70 4.86 -7.12
N ASP A 33 -14.18 5.84 -7.85
CA ASP A 33 -12.96 5.69 -8.64
C ASP A 33 -11.72 5.62 -7.74
N LEU A 34 -11.70 6.30 -6.60
CA LEU A 34 -10.63 6.13 -5.62
C LEU A 34 -10.61 4.73 -5.03
N GLU A 35 -11.77 4.16 -4.70
CA GLU A 35 -11.84 2.79 -4.19
C GLU A 35 -11.36 1.78 -5.24
N LEU A 36 -11.78 1.93 -6.50
CA LEU A 36 -11.27 1.08 -7.58
C LEU A 36 -9.77 1.29 -7.82
N ALA A 37 -9.27 2.51 -7.65
CA ALA A 37 -7.84 2.81 -7.74
C ALA A 37 -7.03 2.07 -6.67
N VAL A 38 -7.57 1.88 -5.46
CA VAL A 38 -6.93 1.07 -4.41
C VAL A 38 -6.75 -0.38 -4.87
N VAL A 39 -7.79 -0.98 -5.46
CA VAL A 39 -7.73 -2.36 -5.98
C VAL A 39 -6.68 -2.47 -7.08
N VAL A 40 -6.70 -1.55 -8.06
CA VAL A 40 -5.72 -1.53 -9.15
C VAL A 40 -4.30 -1.32 -8.62
N PHE A 41 -4.13 -0.50 -7.58
CA PHE A 41 -2.84 -0.28 -6.93
C PHE A 41 -2.32 -1.56 -6.27
N ALA A 42 -3.16 -2.26 -5.51
CA ALA A 42 -2.82 -3.53 -4.86
C ALA A 42 -2.42 -4.61 -5.88
N LEU A 43 -3.20 -4.79 -6.95
CA LEU A 43 -2.90 -5.77 -8.00
C LEU A 43 -1.57 -5.48 -8.71
N LYS A 44 -1.25 -4.20 -8.93
CA LYS A 44 0.01 -3.82 -9.59
C LYS A 44 1.21 -4.05 -8.69
N ILE A 45 1.15 -3.67 -7.42
CA ILE A 45 2.30 -3.77 -6.52
C ILE A 45 2.61 -5.22 -6.16
N TRP A 46 1.57 -6.05 -6.00
CA TRP A 46 1.70 -7.46 -5.64
C TRP A 46 1.49 -8.40 -6.83
N ARG A 47 1.71 -7.93 -8.06
CA ARG A 47 1.60 -8.77 -9.26
C ARG A 47 2.42 -10.07 -9.13
N HIS A 48 3.60 -10.00 -8.51
CA HIS A 48 4.45 -11.16 -8.30
C HIS A 48 3.89 -12.19 -7.32
N TYR A 49 2.94 -11.82 -6.45
CA TYR A 49 2.25 -12.74 -5.54
C TYR A 49 0.89 -13.20 -6.10
N LEU A 50 0.21 -12.36 -6.87
CA LEU A 50 -1.19 -12.57 -7.25
C LEU A 50 -1.37 -13.14 -8.66
N TYR A 51 -0.33 -13.12 -9.49
CA TYR A 51 -0.47 -13.59 -10.87
C TYR A 51 -0.52 -15.11 -10.93
N GLY A 52 -1.60 -15.66 -11.49
CA GLY A 52 -1.85 -17.10 -11.56
C GLY A 52 -2.56 -17.70 -10.35
N GLU A 53 -2.78 -16.91 -9.29
CA GLU A 53 -3.47 -17.33 -8.07
C GLU A 53 -4.86 -16.68 -7.96
N SER A 54 -5.80 -17.39 -7.34
CA SER A 54 -7.11 -16.82 -6.99
C SER A 54 -6.99 -15.98 -5.72
N CYS A 55 -7.50 -14.74 -5.74
CA CYS A 55 -7.48 -13.88 -4.56
C CYS A 55 -8.82 -13.19 -4.28
N ASP A 56 -9.20 -13.14 -3.01
CA ASP A 56 -10.33 -12.34 -2.53
C ASP A 56 -9.90 -10.92 -2.21
N VAL A 57 -10.60 -9.93 -2.79
CA VAL A 57 -10.42 -8.51 -2.52
C VAL A 57 -11.54 -8.05 -1.59
N PHE A 58 -11.19 -7.73 -0.34
CA PHE A 58 -12.13 -7.18 0.63
C PHE A 58 -12.13 -5.65 0.60
N THR A 59 -13.32 -5.05 0.46
CA THR A 59 -13.51 -3.59 0.44
C THR A 59 -14.72 -3.17 1.26
N ASP A 60 -14.64 -2.01 1.92
CA ASP A 60 -15.76 -1.37 2.59
C ASP A 60 -16.68 -0.58 1.65
N HIS A 61 -16.40 -0.60 0.34
CA HIS A 61 -17.24 0.04 -0.65
C HIS A 61 -18.17 -0.95 -1.36
N LYS A 62 -19.42 -1.02 -0.90
CA LYS A 62 -20.43 -2.00 -1.34
C LYS A 62 -20.69 -2.00 -2.85
N SER A 63 -20.56 -0.85 -3.52
CA SER A 63 -20.76 -0.71 -4.98
C SER A 63 -19.70 -1.47 -5.79
N LEU A 64 -18.46 -1.57 -5.31
CA LEU A 64 -17.38 -2.26 -6.04
C LEU A 64 -17.64 -3.76 -6.22
N LYS A 65 -18.47 -4.37 -5.36
CA LYS A 65 -18.92 -5.75 -5.54
C LYS A 65 -19.53 -5.99 -6.94
N TYR A 66 -20.18 -4.97 -7.51
CA TYR A 66 -20.89 -5.07 -8.77
C TYR A 66 -20.11 -4.51 -9.96
N ILE A 67 -18.81 -4.18 -9.78
CA ILE A 67 -18.01 -3.49 -10.81
C ILE A 67 -17.93 -4.27 -12.13
N PHE A 68 -17.91 -5.61 -12.08
CA PHE A 68 -17.90 -6.47 -13.25
C PHE A 68 -19.25 -6.55 -13.99
N THR A 69 -20.35 -6.32 -13.27
CA THR A 69 -21.72 -6.41 -13.80
C THR A 69 -22.33 -5.06 -14.17
N GLN A 70 -21.67 -3.96 -13.79
CA GLN A 70 -22.17 -2.62 -13.98
C GLN A 70 -22.20 -2.25 -15.47
N ARG A 71 -23.38 -1.84 -15.97
CA ARG A 71 -23.59 -1.52 -17.39
C ARG A 71 -22.89 -0.23 -17.83
N GLU A 72 -22.97 0.79 -17.00
CA GLU A 72 -22.43 2.12 -17.31
C GLU A 72 -21.13 2.34 -16.55
N LEU A 73 -20.03 2.27 -17.30
CA LEU A 73 -18.68 2.47 -16.79
C LEU A 73 -18.01 3.61 -17.55
N ASN A 74 -17.33 4.49 -16.81
CA ASN A 74 -16.54 5.55 -17.41
C ASN A 74 -15.27 4.97 -18.09
N MET A 75 -14.62 5.75 -18.98
CA MET A 75 -13.42 5.29 -19.70
C MET A 75 -12.27 4.83 -18.79
N ARG A 76 -12.14 5.42 -17.60
CA ARG A 76 -11.12 5.05 -16.60
C ARG A 76 -11.41 3.68 -15.99
N GLN A 77 -12.65 3.46 -15.54
CA GLN A 77 -13.13 2.20 -14.98
C GLN A 77 -13.03 1.07 -15.99
N ARG A 78 -13.35 1.31 -17.28
CA ARG A 78 -13.19 0.30 -18.34
C ARG A 78 -11.74 -0.16 -18.48
N ARG A 79 -10.78 0.77 -18.57
CA ARG A 79 -9.34 0.45 -18.63
C ARG A 79 -8.86 -0.32 -17.40
N TRP A 80 -9.39 0.00 -16.23
CA TRP A 80 -9.05 -0.72 -15.01
C TRP A 80 -9.69 -2.10 -14.96
N LEU A 81 -10.92 -2.26 -15.44
CA LEU A 81 -11.57 -3.57 -15.56
C LEU A 81 -10.83 -4.49 -16.54
N GLU A 82 -10.30 -3.98 -17.64
CA GLU A 82 -9.41 -4.74 -18.51
C GLU A 82 -8.18 -5.25 -17.75
N LEU A 83 -7.61 -4.44 -16.84
CA LEU A 83 -6.53 -4.89 -15.98
C LEU A 83 -6.98 -5.98 -15.00
N LEU A 84 -8.14 -5.80 -14.37
CA LEU A 84 -8.68 -6.77 -13.41
C LEU A 84 -8.93 -8.14 -14.06
N LYS A 85 -9.32 -8.19 -15.33
CA LYS A 85 -9.53 -9.45 -16.08
C LYS A 85 -8.30 -10.34 -16.19
N TYR A 86 -7.08 -9.80 -16.02
CA TYR A 86 -5.86 -10.60 -16.00
C TYR A 86 -5.63 -11.34 -14.66
N TYR A 87 -6.44 -11.06 -13.65
CA TYR A 87 -6.33 -11.66 -12.32
C TYR A 87 -7.62 -12.43 -12.01
N ASP A 88 -7.49 -13.56 -11.33
CA ASP A 88 -8.62 -14.29 -10.77
C ASP A 88 -9.04 -13.68 -9.44
N THR A 89 -9.73 -12.53 -9.51
CA THR A 89 -10.11 -11.74 -8.33
C THR A 89 -11.60 -11.82 -8.05
N ASN A 90 -11.95 -12.11 -6.79
CA ASN A 90 -13.32 -12.02 -6.30
C ASN A 90 -13.47 -10.83 -5.33
N ILE A 91 -14.32 -9.85 -5.68
CA ILE A 91 -14.49 -8.63 -4.87
C ILE A 91 -15.64 -8.83 -3.88
N GLN A 92 -15.30 -8.80 -2.58
CA GLN A 92 -16.24 -8.97 -1.49
C GLN A 92 -16.38 -7.69 -0.67
N TYR A 93 -17.62 -7.39 -0.27
CA TYR A 93 -17.88 -6.32 0.68
C TYR A 93 -17.56 -6.79 2.10
N HIS A 94 -16.81 -5.98 2.83
CA HIS A 94 -16.51 -6.18 4.24
C HIS A 94 -16.79 -4.90 5.04
N PRO A 95 -17.44 -4.95 6.22
CA PRO A 95 -17.76 -3.75 6.97
C PRO A 95 -16.51 -2.94 7.35
N GLY A 96 -16.59 -1.61 7.27
CA GLY A 96 -15.45 -0.72 7.54
C GLY A 96 -14.80 -0.91 8.92
N LYS A 97 -15.56 -1.39 9.93
CA LYS A 97 -15.03 -1.74 11.26
C LYS A 97 -13.96 -2.83 11.25
N ALA A 98 -13.88 -3.62 10.19
CA ALA A 98 -12.86 -4.64 10.00
C ALA A 98 -11.85 -4.27 8.90
N ASN A 99 -12.04 -3.12 8.23
CA ASN A 99 -11.09 -2.55 7.27
C ASN A 99 -10.13 -1.52 7.91
N VAL A 100 -9.93 -1.61 9.24
CA VAL A 100 -9.23 -0.58 10.05
C VAL A 100 -7.82 -0.33 9.57
N VAL A 101 -7.10 -1.39 9.20
CA VAL A 101 -5.70 -1.30 8.79
C VAL A 101 -5.56 -0.56 7.46
N ALA A 102 -6.35 -0.92 6.44
CA ALA A 102 -6.33 -0.25 5.15
C ALA A 102 -6.81 1.22 5.27
N ASP A 103 -7.82 1.46 6.11
CA ASP A 103 -8.30 2.82 6.38
C ASP A 103 -7.22 3.68 7.04
N ALA A 104 -6.51 3.16 8.06
CA ALA A 104 -5.37 3.83 8.68
C ALA A 104 -4.27 4.17 7.65
N LEU A 105 -3.93 3.25 6.76
CA LEU A 105 -2.96 3.48 5.68
C LEU A 105 -3.41 4.51 4.63
N SER A 106 -4.73 4.64 4.42
CA SER A 106 -5.31 5.58 3.45
C SER A 106 -5.43 7.03 3.98
N ARG A 107 -5.29 7.19 5.30
CA ARG A 107 -5.33 8.47 5.99
C ARG A 107 -3.92 9.07 6.00
N LYS A 108 -3.81 10.31 5.54
CA LYS A 108 -2.62 11.13 5.80
C LYS A 108 -2.71 11.57 7.25
N SER A 109 -1.94 10.95 8.14
CA SER A 109 -1.76 11.49 9.48
C SER A 109 -1.22 12.92 9.33
N GLY A 110 -1.68 13.84 10.18
CA GLY A 110 -0.87 15.02 10.47
C GLY A 110 0.54 14.59 10.86
N MET A 111 1.51 15.49 10.70
CA MET A 111 2.95 15.31 10.99
C MET A 111 3.24 14.08 11.86
N ILE A 112 4.04 13.14 11.36
CA ILE A 112 4.56 12.03 12.18
C ILE A 112 5.29 12.69 13.36
N ALA A 113 4.67 12.69 14.54
CA ALA A 113 5.21 13.33 15.73
C ALA A 113 6.41 12.56 16.32
N GLY A 114 6.68 11.37 15.78
CA GLY A 114 7.84 10.54 16.10
C GLY A 114 7.57 9.09 15.72
N ILE A 115 8.60 8.39 15.27
CA ILE A 115 8.61 6.92 15.25
C ILE A 115 9.16 6.52 16.62
N LYS A 116 8.32 5.91 17.46
CA LYS A 116 8.80 5.29 18.70
C LYS A 116 9.17 3.84 18.34
N VAL A 117 10.46 3.55 18.32
CA VAL A 117 10.99 2.20 18.11
C VAL A 117 11.21 1.58 19.49
N GLU A 118 10.80 0.34 19.69
CA GLU A 118 11.08 -0.41 20.92
C GLU A 118 12.58 -0.76 20.99
N GLU A 119 13.15 -0.81 22.19
CA GLU A 119 14.59 -1.10 22.37
C GLU A 119 15.02 -2.44 21.77
N GLU A 120 14.13 -3.43 21.76
CA GLU A 120 14.39 -4.74 21.14
C GLU A 120 14.66 -4.61 19.64
N ILE A 121 13.87 -3.80 18.93
CA ILE A 121 14.04 -3.58 17.49
C ILE A 121 15.36 -2.83 17.21
N ILE A 122 15.76 -1.91 18.09
CA ILE A 122 17.04 -1.20 17.96
C ILE A 122 18.20 -2.20 18.08
N ARG A 123 18.14 -3.10 19.06
CA ARG A 123 19.16 -4.14 19.26
C ARG A 123 19.22 -5.12 18.08
N ASP A 124 18.08 -5.49 17.51
CA ASP A 124 18.04 -6.36 16.33
C ASP A 124 18.67 -5.67 15.11
N LEU A 125 18.43 -4.38 14.92
CA LEU A 125 19.05 -3.60 13.84
C LEU A 125 20.57 -3.48 14.02
N GLU A 126 21.04 -3.28 15.27
CA GLU A 126 22.47 -3.29 15.60
C GLU A 126 23.11 -4.67 15.34
N GLN A 127 22.43 -5.77 15.69
CA GLN A 127 22.91 -7.13 15.38
C GLN A 127 23.00 -7.41 13.88
N LEU A 128 22.15 -6.76 13.08
CA LEU A 128 22.14 -6.89 11.62
C LEU A 128 23.10 -5.91 10.93
N ASP A 129 23.90 -5.16 11.70
CA ASP A 129 24.82 -4.13 11.19
C ASP A 129 24.10 -3.04 10.35
N ILE A 130 22.85 -2.72 10.73
CA ILE A 130 22.02 -1.72 10.06
C ILE A 130 22.11 -0.40 10.82
N GLU A 131 22.95 0.50 10.35
CA GLU A 131 23.10 1.84 10.94
C GLU A 131 21.92 2.77 10.61
N LEU A 132 21.41 3.47 11.62
CA LEU A 132 20.38 4.49 11.48
C LEU A 132 21.00 5.90 11.40
N TYR A 133 21.07 6.48 10.21
CA TYR A 133 21.61 7.83 10.02
C TYR A 133 20.52 8.91 10.01
N VAL A 134 20.56 9.84 10.97
CA VAL A 134 19.65 10.99 11.05
C VAL A 134 20.28 12.21 10.38
N ARG A 135 19.71 12.66 9.25
CA ARG A 135 20.19 13.85 8.53
C ARG A 135 19.41 15.13 8.93
N GLY A 136 20.07 16.05 9.64
CA GLY A 136 19.64 17.45 9.82
C GLY A 136 19.32 17.91 11.26
N GLN A 137 19.48 19.21 11.54
CA GLN A 137 19.28 19.84 12.87
C GLN A 137 17.85 20.33 13.18
N HIS A 138 16.90 20.18 12.27
CA HIS A 138 15.49 20.45 12.56
C HIS A 138 14.67 19.26 12.06
N GLY A 139 14.13 18.51 13.01
CA GLY A 139 13.62 17.17 12.80
C GLY A 139 12.54 17.10 11.73
N TYR A 140 12.74 16.22 10.75
CA TYR A 140 11.68 15.48 10.07
C TYR A 140 12.27 14.13 9.64
N TRP A 141 11.78 13.05 10.25
CA TRP A 141 12.09 11.69 9.82
C TRP A 141 11.48 11.47 8.44
N ALA A 142 12.32 11.37 7.41
CA ALA A 142 11.88 11.01 6.06
C ALA A 142 12.95 10.15 5.39
N SER A 143 12.64 8.86 5.30
CA SER A 143 13.35 7.77 4.61
C SER A 143 14.47 7.06 5.39
N LEU A 144 14.21 5.80 5.73
CA LEU A 144 15.23 4.77 5.93
C LEU A 144 15.59 4.23 4.54
N ARG A 145 16.88 4.26 4.19
CA ARG A 145 17.37 3.74 2.91
C ARG A 145 18.53 2.79 3.18
N VAL A 146 18.25 1.48 3.15
CA VAL A 146 19.28 0.45 3.22
C VAL A 146 19.98 0.38 1.85
N LYS A 147 21.30 0.55 1.84
CA LYS A 147 22.15 0.41 0.65
C LYS A 147 23.37 -0.42 1.03
N PRO A 148 23.77 -1.41 0.21
CA PRO A 148 25.06 -2.07 0.38
C PRO A 148 26.20 -1.04 0.26
N ASP A 149 27.12 -1.05 1.22
CA ASP A 149 28.31 -0.19 1.27
C ASP A 149 29.53 -0.81 0.57
N LEU A 150 29.42 -2.07 0.11
CA LEU A 150 30.45 -2.81 -0.61
C LEU A 150 31.13 -2.01 -1.74
N ILE A 151 30.35 -1.24 -2.51
CA ILE A 151 30.87 -0.41 -3.60
C ILE A 151 31.69 0.78 -3.08
N SER A 152 31.36 1.28 -1.89
CA SER A 152 32.11 2.35 -1.23
C SER A 152 33.43 1.82 -0.68
N GLN A 153 33.40 0.67 -0.02
CA GLN A 153 34.60 0.02 0.53
C GLN A 153 35.63 -0.34 -0.57
N ILE A 154 35.18 -0.81 -1.74
CA ILE A 154 36.06 -1.12 -2.88
C ILE A 154 36.74 0.14 -3.45
N LYS A 155 36.15 1.33 -3.28
CA LYS A 155 36.72 2.58 -3.80
C LYS A 155 37.76 3.22 -2.86
N GLU A 156 37.76 2.83 -1.59
CA GLU A 156 38.69 3.33 -0.58
C GLU A 156 39.93 2.42 -0.40
N ALA A 157 39.90 1.20 -0.95
CA ALA A 157 41.04 0.27 -1.04
C ALA A 157 41.83 0.46 -2.34
#